data_AF-A0A5P8FM34-F1
#
_entry.id   AF-A0A5P8FM34-F1
#
_cell.length_a   1.000
_cell.length_b   1.000
_cell.length_c   1.000
_cell.angle_alpha   90.00
_cell.angle_beta   90.00
_cell.angle_gamma   90.00
#
_symmetry.space_group_name_H-M   'P 1'
#
loop_
_entity.id
_entity.type
_entity.pdbx_description
1 polymer ?
#
loop_
_entity_poly.entity_id
_entity_poly.type
_entity_poly.pdbx_seq_one_letter_code
_entity_poly.pdbx_strand_id
1 'polypeptide(L)'
;MTPRRTRLAALALATPLALGGCSSLAGLHDAPAEDTQGQSISDSAGAQVTQRVLGEVGVALDAEGKGSAKDRKTVLTGPALEAADAKVDVEQVEGEGAALAPSAEPTVIAVSKGTSWPRTILATSQQDEEQHLHVLVADSPRSQYRLYASVPMAAGATVPALAESDGAVEVPTKVGSKDLQPVARWAKAVSYPAPKSDPKGVAVDDPFSSALRTNAAKQADRLGDLASYKVSHQPSSDGMVFPLADGGTLTITTLTRTDTISAGEDAKELTLPDELTDLVGEDTVGDRLSVQHLETVAVVAPKGGDVTVVGASEQLSSAKGS
;
A
#
# COMPACT_ATOMS: atom_id res chain seq x y z
N MET A 1 1.29 -4.04 64.23
CA MET A 1 1.79 -4.46 62.91
C MET A 1 0.59 -4.56 61.99
N THR A 2 0.42 -3.57 61.13
CA THR A 2 -0.75 -3.43 60.23
C THR A 2 -0.20 -3.50 58.81
N PRO A 3 -0.71 -4.35 57.90
CA PRO A 3 -0.14 -4.44 56.57
C PRO A 3 -0.54 -3.18 55.79
N ARG A 4 0.47 -2.42 55.36
CA ARG A 4 0.32 -1.32 54.40
C ARG A 4 -0.16 -1.94 53.08
N ARG A 5 -1.40 -1.63 52.70
CA ARG A 5 -1.92 -1.86 51.35
C ARG A 5 -1.18 -0.93 50.40
N THR A 6 -0.20 -1.45 49.68
CA THR A 6 0.45 -0.77 48.57
C THR A 6 -0.58 -0.62 47.46
N ARG A 7 -0.94 0.61 47.11
CA ARG A 7 -1.85 0.89 45.99
C ARG A 7 -1.08 0.58 44.69
N LEU A 8 -1.53 -0.43 43.95
CA LEU A 8 -1.11 -0.70 42.59
C LEU A 8 -1.50 0.49 41.71
N ALA A 9 -0.53 1.08 41.03
CA ALA A 9 -0.76 2.07 39.98
C ALA A 9 -0.88 1.31 38.67
N ALA A 10 -2.10 1.24 38.12
CA ALA A 10 -2.30 1.00 36.70
C ALA A 10 -1.86 2.28 35.98
N LEU A 11 -0.86 2.18 35.10
CA LEU A 11 -0.42 3.31 34.29
C LEU A 11 -1.29 3.34 33.04
N ALA A 12 -2.28 4.24 33.01
CA ALA A 12 -3.10 4.47 31.83
C ALA A 12 -2.26 5.22 30.78
N LEU A 13 -1.61 4.49 29.88
CA LEU A 13 -1.05 5.06 28.65
C LEU A 13 -2.20 5.21 27.63
N ALA A 14 -3.03 6.23 27.79
CA ALA A 14 -3.92 6.68 26.73
C ALA A 14 -3.09 7.38 25.64
N THR A 15 -2.24 6.61 24.95
CA THR A 15 -1.52 7.06 23.77
C THR A 15 -2.47 6.88 22.59
N PRO A 16 -2.94 7.96 21.93
CA PRO A 16 -3.43 7.83 20.58
C PRO A 16 -2.25 7.35 19.75
N LEU A 17 -2.22 6.05 19.46
CA LEU A 17 -1.40 5.56 18.37
C LEU A 17 -1.89 6.35 17.16
N ALA A 18 -1.01 7.15 16.58
CA ALA A 18 -1.26 7.67 15.25
C ALA A 18 -1.12 6.46 14.31
N LEU A 19 -2.10 5.57 14.37
CA LEU A 19 -2.39 4.63 13.32
C LEU A 19 -2.61 5.54 12.12
N GLY A 20 -1.69 5.48 11.16
CA GLY A 20 -1.87 6.11 9.86
C GLY A 20 -3.11 5.50 9.22
N GLY A 21 -4.27 6.02 9.62
CA GLY A 21 -5.53 5.87 8.93
C GLY A 21 -5.59 7.01 7.92
N CYS A 22 -5.95 6.63 6.69
CA CYS A 22 -6.18 7.48 5.52
C CYS A 22 -6.16 8.98 5.81
N SER A 23 -5.03 9.61 5.56
CA SER A 23 -5.03 11.00 5.17
C SER A 23 -3.99 11.16 4.08
N SER A 24 -4.49 11.48 2.89
CA SER A 24 -3.69 11.94 1.77
C SER A 24 -2.72 13.00 2.29
N LEU A 25 -1.43 12.69 2.19
CA LEU A 25 -0.36 13.67 2.35
C LEU A 25 -0.31 14.52 1.09
N ALA A 26 -1.42 15.16 0.76
CA ALA A 26 -1.51 16.11 -0.33
C ALA A 26 -0.97 17.46 0.17
N GLY A 27 0.34 17.66 0.00
CA GLY A 27 0.79 19.03 -0.28
C GLY A 27 0.15 19.46 -1.60
N LEU A 28 -0.41 20.66 -1.67
CA LEU A 28 -0.91 21.25 -2.92
C LEU A 28 0.23 21.28 -3.95
N HIS A 29 0.22 20.31 -4.86
CA HIS A 29 1.15 20.19 -5.98
C HIS A 29 0.36 19.70 -7.19
N ASP A 30 0.86 20.02 -8.39
CA ASP A 30 0.25 19.52 -9.63
C ASP A 30 0.22 17.98 -9.62
N ALA A 31 -0.87 17.42 -10.16
CA ALA A 31 -1.01 15.98 -10.31
C ALA A 31 0.22 15.41 -11.05
N PRO A 32 0.74 14.25 -10.60
CA PRO A 32 1.82 13.53 -11.27
C PRO A 32 1.66 13.45 -12.80
N ALA A 33 2.73 13.74 -13.53
CA ALA A 33 2.76 13.65 -14.98
C ALA A 33 3.06 12.22 -15.45
N GLU A 34 2.58 11.87 -16.63
CA GLU A 34 2.80 10.57 -17.29
C GLU A 34 3.48 10.75 -18.64
N ASP A 35 4.45 9.89 -18.94
CA ASP A 35 5.03 9.79 -20.28
C ASP A 35 4.31 8.71 -21.09
N THR A 36 3.55 9.14 -22.10
CA THR A 36 2.68 8.28 -22.91
C THR A 36 3.30 7.83 -24.23
N GLN A 37 4.63 7.84 -24.35
CA GLN A 37 5.38 7.55 -25.58
C GLN A 37 5.38 6.06 -26.00
N GLY A 38 4.15 5.52 -26.16
CA GLY A 38 3.74 4.61 -27.22
C GLY A 38 2.80 3.42 -26.87
N GLN A 39 1.96 3.11 -27.86
CA GLN A 39 0.62 2.54 -27.62
C GLN A 39 0.18 1.57 -28.71
N SER A 40 -0.35 0.39 -28.34
CA SER A 40 -1.13 -0.53 -29.19
C SER A 40 -2.02 -1.52 -28.39
N ILE A 41 -3.05 -0.94 -27.75
CA ILE A 41 -4.47 -1.20 -28.04
C ILE A 41 -5.05 0.18 -28.41
N SER A 42 -6.19 0.33 -29.09
CA SER A 42 -6.75 1.68 -29.25
C SER A 42 -7.01 2.26 -27.86
N ASP A 43 -6.33 3.35 -27.49
CA ASP A 43 -6.29 3.87 -26.11
C ASP A 43 -7.68 4.03 -25.51
N SER A 44 -8.65 4.40 -26.36
CA SER A 44 -10.06 4.51 -26.04
C SER A 44 -10.71 3.22 -25.52
N ALA A 45 -10.33 2.05 -26.03
CA ALA A 45 -10.85 0.76 -25.56
C ALA A 45 -10.27 0.39 -24.19
N GLY A 46 -8.97 0.67 -23.97
CA GLY A 46 -8.33 0.49 -22.66
C GLY A 46 -8.93 1.43 -21.63
N ALA A 47 -9.11 2.71 -21.97
CA ALA A 47 -9.72 3.71 -21.10
C ALA A 47 -11.17 3.35 -20.73
N GLN A 48 -11.98 2.91 -21.69
CA GLN A 48 -13.35 2.41 -21.43
C GLN A 48 -13.37 1.19 -20.50
N VAL A 49 -12.44 0.25 -20.69
CA VAL A 49 -12.31 -0.91 -19.79
C VAL A 49 -11.93 -0.45 -18.38
N THR A 50 -10.95 0.45 -18.25
CA THR A 50 -10.52 1.01 -16.97
C THR A 50 -11.67 1.71 -16.26
N GLN A 51 -12.35 2.64 -16.95
CA GLN A 51 -13.47 3.39 -16.38
C GLN A 51 -14.60 2.46 -15.90
N ARG A 52 -14.95 1.45 -16.71
CA ARG A 52 -15.97 0.46 -16.34
C ARG A 52 -15.56 -0.33 -15.11
N VAL A 53 -14.35 -0.88 -15.07
CA VAL A 53 -13.88 -1.67 -13.93
C VAL A 53 -13.83 -0.83 -12.66
N LEU A 54 -13.32 0.40 -12.72
CA LEU A 54 -13.29 1.28 -11.56
C LEU A 54 -14.70 1.59 -11.01
N GLY A 55 -15.68 1.81 -11.89
CA GLY A 55 -17.09 1.97 -11.49
C GLY A 55 -17.68 0.71 -10.86
N GLU A 56 -17.41 -0.47 -11.44
CA GLU A 56 -17.84 -1.77 -10.89
C GLU A 56 -17.19 -2.06 -9.52
N VAL A 57 -15.92 -1.69 -9.33
CA VAL A 57 -15.23 -1.83 -8.05
C VAL A 57 -15.84 -0.92 -7.00
N GLY A 58 -16.13 0.36 -7.32
CA GLY A 58 -16.81 1.26 -6.38
C GLY A 58 -18.09 0.65 -5.84
N VAL A 59 -18.96 0.15 -6.73
CA VAL A 59 -20.21 -0.53 -6.35
C VAL A 59 -19.96 -1.79 -5.50
N ALA A 60 -18.94 -2.59 -5.81
CA ALA A 60 -18.64 -3.81 -5.06
C ALA A 60 -18.04 -3.55 -3.68
N LEU A 61 -17.33 -2.43 -3.49
CA LEU A 61 -16.81 -2.02 -2.18
C LEU A 61 -17.92 -1.48 -1.27
N ASP A 62 -18.93 -0.81 -1.84
CA ASP A 62 -20.12 -0.33 -1.13
C ASP A 62 -21.14 -1.44 -0.81
N ALA A 63 -20.96 -2.65 -1.35
CA ALA A 63 -21.91 -3.73 -1.17
C ALA A 63 -21.87 -4.30 0.26
N GLU A 64 -23.03 -4.35 0.91
CA GLU A 64 -23.19 -4.93 2.25
C GLU A 64 -23.85 -6.32 2.24
N GLY A 65 -23.68 -7.08 3.32
CA GLY A 65 -24.36 -8.35 3.56
C GLY A 65 -23.66 -9.60 3.00
N LYS A 66 -24.34 -10.76 3.07
CA LYS A 66 -23.76 -12.12 2.87
C LYS A 66 -23.17 -12.39 1.47
N GLY A 67 -23.31 -11.46 0.51
CA GLY A 67 -22.80 -11.56 -0.87
C GLY A 67 -21.57 -10.71 -1.17
N SER A 68 -21.24 -9.72 -0.34
CA SER A 68 -20.25 -8.69 -0.66
C SER A 68 -18.85 -9.23 -0.98
N ALA A 69 -18.41 -10.26 -0.25
CA ALA A 69 -17.12 -10.92 -0.51
C ALA A 69 -17.05 -11.58 -1.90
N LYS A 70 -18.18 -12.06 -2.43
CA LYS A 70 -18.26 -12.62 -3.78
C LYS A 70 -18.27 -11.52 -4.84
N ASP A 71 -18.96 -10.42 -4.56
CA ASP A 71 -19.02 -9.25 -5.44
C ASP A 71 -17.63 -8.64 -5.59
N ARG A 72 -16.89 -8.43 -4.48
CA ARG A 72 -15.49 -8.03 -4.50
C ARG A 72 -14.62 -8.94 -5.37
N LYS A 73 -14.70 -10.26 -5.19
CA LYS A 73 -13.90 -11.24 -5.99
C LYS A 73 -14.23 -11.25 -7.49
N THR A 74 -15.39 -10.72 -7.87
CA THR A 74 -15.79 -10.60 -9.27
C THR A 74 -15.05 -9.48 -9.97
N VAL A 75 -14.69 -8.41 -9.24
CA VAL A 75 -14.12 -7.17 -9.81
C VAL A 75 -12.70 -6.88 -9.31
N LEU A 76 -12.26 -7.51 -8.20
CA LEU A 76 -10.93 -7.40 -7.61
C LEU A 76 -10.15 -8.72 -7.71
N THR A 77 -8.83 -8.59 -7.76
CA THR A 77 -7.88 -9.70 -7.64
C THR A 77 -6.56 -9.19 -7.03
N GLY A 78 -5.64 -10.10 -6.71
CA GLY A 78 -4.29 -9.76 -6.21
C GLY A 78 -4.30 -8.78 -5.03
N PRO A 79 -3.32 -7.83 -4.96
CA PRO A 79 -3.21 -6.81 -3.92
C PRO A 79 -4.49 -6.05 -3.61
N ALA A 80 -5.27 -5.67 -4.62
CA ALA A 80 -6.50 -4.90 -4.42
C ALA A 80 -7.58 -5.72 -3.69
N LEU A 81 -7.68 -7.02 -3.99
CA LEU A 81 -8.58 -7.92 -3.26
C LEU A 81 -8.08 -8.14 -1.82
N GLU A 82 -6.77 -8.35 -1.63
CA GLU A 82 -6.16 -8.52 -0.31
C GLU A 82 -6.41 -7.31 0.60
N ALA A 83 -6.24 -6.09 0.08
CA ALA A 83 -6.51 -4.86 0.81
C ALA A 83 -8.01 -4.70 1.14
N ALA A 84 -8.90 -4.98 0.19
CA ALA A 84 -10.33 -4.87 0.42
C ALA A 84 -10.85 -5.92 1.43
N ASP A 85 -10.31 -7.14 1.39
CA ASP A 85 -10.63 -8.18 2.38
C ASP A 85 -10.07 -7.81 3.76
N ALA A 86 -8.84 -7.29 3.84
CA ALA A 86 -8.26 -6.80 5.11
C ALA A 86 -9.10 -5.68 5.74
N LYS A 87 -9.56 -4.70 4.96
CA LYS A 87 -10.44 -3.61 5.43
C LYS A 87 -11.72 -4.14 6.08
N VAL A 88 -12.31 -5.18 5.48
CA VAL A 88 -13.52 -5.83 6.00
C VAL A 88 -13.23 -6.66 7.25
N ASP A 89 -12.10 -7.37 7.27
CA ASP A 89 -11.71 -8.22 8.40
C ASP A 89 -11.43 -7.40 9.69
N VAL A 90 -10.94 -6.16 9.55
CA VAL A 90 -10.73 -5.24 10.68
C VAL A 90 -11.92 -4.29 10.93
N GLU A 91 -13.08 -4.57 10.32
CA GLU A 91 -14.32 -3.79 10.44
C GLU A 91 -14.17 -2.28 10.14
N GLN A 92 -13.14 -1.87 9.40
CA GLN A 92 -12.92 -0.48 8.96
C GLN A 92 -13.83 -0.11 7.78
N VAL A 93 -15.10 -0.51 7.82
CA VAL A 93 -16.07 -0.37 6.73
C VAL A 93 -16.78 1.00 6.77
N GLU A 94 -16.31 1.95 7.58
CA GLU A 94 -16.91 3.29 7.59
C GLU A 94 -16.77 3.96 6.22
N GLY A 95 -17.92 4.08 5.54
CA GLY A 95 -18.36 5.26 4.77
C GLY A 95 -17.60 5.67 3.51
N GLU A 96 -16.48 5.05 3.18
CA GLU A 96 -15.67 5.43 2.02
C GLU A 96 -15.44 4.23 1.12
N GLY A 97 -16.49 3.78 0.43
CA GLY A 97 -16.34 3.59 -1.02
C GLY A 97 -16.27 4.98 -1.65
N ALA A 98 -15.19 5.72 -1.36
CA ALA A 98 -14.89 6.91 -2.13
C ALA A 98 -14.92 6.49 -3.59
N ALA A 99 -15.72 7.17 -4.38
CA ALA A 99 -16.03 6.75 -5.73
C ALA A 99 -14.72 6.53 -6.49
N LEU A 100 -14.33 5.27 -6.67
CA LEU A 100 -13.19 4.95 -7.52
C LEU A 100 -13.49 5.31 -8.99
N ALA A 101 -14.75 5.65 -9.27
CA ALA A 101 -15.17 6.27 -10.51
C ALA A 101 -14.29 7.50 -10.79
N PRO A 102 -13.53 7.47 -11.88
CA PRO A 102 -12.58 8.54 -12.17
C PRO A 102 -13.34 9.84 -12.50
N SER A 103 -12.78 10.98 -12.08
CA SER A 103 -13.35 12.31 -12.36
C SER A 103 -13.15 12.75 -13.82
N ALA A 104 -12.23 12.11 -14.52
CA ALA A 104 -11.92 12.29 -15.93
C ALA A 104 -11.75 10.94 -16.66
N GLU A 105 -11.58 10.96 -17.98
CA GLU A 105 -11.26 9.74 -18.73
C GLU A 105 -9.89 9.21 -18.29
N PRO A 106 -9.76 7.91 -17.94
CA PRO A 106 -8.48 7.31 -17.58
C PRO A 106 -7.46 7.37 -18.71
N THR A 107 -6.19 7.59 -18.37
CA THR A 107 -5.08 7.53 -19.33
C THR A 107 -4.49 6.13 -19.34
N VAL A 108 -4.39 5.51 -20.52
CA VAL A 108 -3.76 4.20 -20.67
C VAL A 108 -2.28 4.40 -20.92
N ILE A 109 -1.44 3.88 -20.03
CA ILE A 109 0.03 3.92 -20.17
C ILE A 109 0.50 2.73 -21.00
N ALA A 110 -0.01 1.53 -20.72
CA ALA A 110 0.37 0.33 -21.45
C ALA A 110 -0.67 -0.77 -21.42
N VAL A 111 -0.60 -1.63 -22.44
CA VAL A 111 -1.35 -2.88 -22.50
C VAL A 111 -0.38 -4.04 -22.80
N SER A 112 -0.66 -5.20 -22.20
CA SER A 112 0.11 -6.42 -22.43
C SER A 112 0.18 -6.81 -23.92
N LYS A 113 1.39 -7.10 -24.42
CA LYS A 113 1.64 -7.57 -25.78
C LYS A 113 1.28 -9.04 -25.98
N GLY A 114 0.83 -9.36 -27.20
CA GLY A 114 0.67 -10.73 -27.67
C GLY A 114 -0.69 -11.37 -27.34
N THR A 115 -0.74 -12.70 -27.45
CA THR A 115 -1.96 -13.51 -27.30
C THR A 115 -1.94 -14.39 -26.06
N SER A 116 -0.85 -14.35 -25.30
CA SER A 116 -0.70 -15.01 -24.00
C SER A 116 -1.54 -14.35 -22.92
N TRP A 117 -1.82 -15.12 -21.88
CA TRP A 117 -2.61 -14.72 -20.73
C TRP A 117 -1.82 -14.96 -19.45
N PRO A 118 -2.06 -14.19 -18.37
CA PRO A 118 -2.98 -13.04 -18.27
C PRO A 118 -2.65 -11.85 -19.18
N ARG A 119 -3.66 -11.03 -19.48
CA ARG A 119 -3.51 -9.72 -20.11
C ARG A 119 -3.66 -8.62 -19.08
N THR A 120 -2.94 -7.53 -19.27
CA THR A 120 -2.87 -6.45 -18.30
C THR A 120 -3.04 -5.09 -18.96
N ILE A 121 -3.65 -4.16 -18.23
CA ILE A 121 -3.70 -2.73 -18.57
C ILE A 121 -3.05 -1.98 -17.41
N LEU A 122 -2.03 -1.20 -17.70
CA LEU A 122 -1.51 -0.17 -16.81
C LEU A 122 -2.15 1.14 -17.23
N ALA A 123 -2.88 1.75 -16.32
CA ALA A 123 -3.58 2.99 -16.58
C ALA A 123 -3.52 3.87 -15.34
N THR A 124 -3.87 5.12 -15.52
CA THR A 124 -4.03 6.06 -14.44
C THR A 124 -5.38 6.74 -14.55
N SER A 125 -5.80 7.32 -13.44
CA SER A 125 -6.96 8.18 -13.45
C SER A 125 -6.87 9.20 -12.33
N GLN A 126 -7.51 10.34 -12.57
CA GLN A 126 -7.75 11.31 -11.52
C GLN A 126 -9.00 10.90 -10.73
N GLN A 127 -8.89 10.90 -9.40
CA GLN A 127 -10.00 10.79 -8.45
C GLN A 127 -9.92 12.03 -7.57
N ASP A 128 -10.90 12.92 -7.68
CA ASP A 128 -10.85 14.27 -7.12
C ASP A 128 -9.54 15.00 -7.48
N GLU A 129 -8.67 15.29 -6.50
CA GLU A 129 -7.38 15.95 -6.69
C GLU A 129 -6.18 14.96 -6.68
N GLU A 130 -6.43 13.65 -6.53
CA GLU A 130 -5.40 12.62 -6.43
C GLU A 130 -5.28 11.81 -7.73
N GLN A 131 -4.05 11.63 -8.20
CA GLN A 131 -3.77 10.75 -9.34
C GLN A 131 -3.56 9.33 -8.82
N HIS A 132 -4.25 8.35 -9.41
CA HIS A 132 -4.08 6.95 -9.07
C HIS A 132 -3.43 6.18 -10.22
N LEU A 133 -2.57 5.23 -9.87
CA LEU A 133 -1.99 4.25 -10.77
C LEU A 133 -2.70 2.90 -10.59
N HIS A 134 -3.25 2.38 -11.69
CA HIS A 134 -4.07 1.17 -11.72
C HIS A 134 -3.44 0.08 -12.56
N VAL A 135 -3.56 -1.14 -12.08
CA VAL A 135 -3.26 -2.36 -12.84
C VAL A 135 -4.52 -3.18 -12.93
N LEU A 136 -4.96 -3.44 -14.15
CA LEU A 136 -6.09 -4.32 -14.43
C LEU A 136 -5.59 -5.61 -15.06
N VAL A 137 -6.21 -6.73 -14.71
CA VAL A 137 -5.85 -8.06 -15.18
C VAL A 137 -7.06 -8.81 -15.69
N ALA A 138 -6.90 -9.48 -16.82
CA ALA A 138 -7.81 -10.52 -17.26
C ALA A 138 -7.01 -11.83 -17.41
N ASP A 139 -7.48 -12.92 -16.80
CA ASP A 139 -6.72 -14.18 -16.71
C ASP A 139 -6.90 -15.11 -17.92
N SER A 140 -7.92 -14.87 -18.74
CA SER A 140 -8.22 -15.68 -19.93
C SER A 140 -9.02 -14.89 -20.96
N PRO A 141 -9.12 -15.37 -22.22
CA PRO A 141 -9.93 -14.72 -23.25
C PRO A 141 -11.41 -14.50 -22.91
N ARG A 142 -11.92 -15.24 -21.92
CA ARG A 142 -13.33 -15.17 -21.49
C ARG A 142 -13.48 -14.49 -20.13
N SER A 143 -12.38 -14.16 -19.46
CA SER A 143 -12.40 -13.46 -18.18
C SER A 143 -12.61 -11.98 -18.43
N GLN A 144 -13.45 -11.36 -17.60
CA GLN A 144 -13.51 -9.90 -17.51
C GLN A 144 -12.21 -9.38 -16.87
N TYR A 145 -11.85 -8.13 -17.20
CA TYR A 145 -10.80 -7.43 -16.48
C TYR A 145 -11.25 -7.15 -15.04
N ARG A 146 -10.34 -7.36 -14.10
CA ARG A 146 -10.46 -7.05 -12.68
C ARG A 146 -9.34 -6.12 -12.25
N LEU A 147 -9.58 -5.31 -11.23
CA LEU A 147 -8.54 -4.48 -10.63
C LEU A 147 -7.60 -5.37 -9.81
N TYR A 148 -6.32 -5.37 -10.16
CA TYR A 148 -5.26 -6.08 -9.44
C TYR A 148 -4.59 -5.20 -8.39
N ALA A 149 -4.35 -3.93 -8.71
CA ALA A 149 -3.81 -2.95 -7.78
C ALA A 149 -4.30 -1.55 -8.17
N SER A 150 -4.52 -0.70 -7.17
CA SER A 150 -4.71 0.74 -7.30
C SER A 150 -3.94 1.39 -6.17
N VAL A 151 -3.07 2.35 -6.50
CA VAL A 151 -2.33 3.13 -5.51
C VAL A 151 -2.45 4.61 -5.84
N PRO A 152 -2.70 5.48 -4.85
CA PRO A 152 -2.55 6.91 -5.06
C PRO A 152 -1.07 7.23 -5.29
N MET A 153 -0.81 8.12 -6.24
CA MET A 153 0.53 8.54 -6.60
C MET A 153 0.99 9.67 -5.69
N ALA A 154 2.25 9.62 -5.28
CA ALA A 154 2.84 10.69 -4.49
C ALA A 154 2.86 12.00 -5.28
N ALA A 155 2.60 13.11 -4.62
CA ALA A 155 2.60 14.42 -5.26
C ALA A 155 3.95 14.72 -5.93
N GLY A 156 3.93 15.17 -7.20
CA GLY A 156 5.14 15.40 -7.98
C GLY A 156 5.87 14.14 -8.48
N ALA A 157 5.34 12.94 -8.23
CA ALA A 157 5.88 11.72 -8.82
C ALA A 157 5.66 11.69 -10.35
N THR A 158 6.32 10.75 -11.02
CA THR A 158 6.16 10.52 -12.46
C THR A 158 6.36 9.04 -12.72
N VAL A 159 5.51 8.45 -13.58
CA VAL A 159 5.77 7.12 -14.13
C VAL A 159 6.70 7.27 -15.33
N PRO A 160 7.93 6.73 -15.29
CA PRO A 160 8.85 6.84 -16.42
C PRO A 160 8.33 6.08 -17.64
N ALA A 161 8.79 6.48 -18.83
CA ALA A 161 8.49 5.79 -20.08
C ALA A 161 8.78 4.28 -19.99
N LEU A 162 7.83 3.47 -20.45
CA LEU A 162 7.96 2.02 -20.47
C LEU A 162 8.82 1.55 -21.64
N ALA A 163 9.41 0.35 -21.53
CA ALA A 163 10.16 -0.26 -22.61
C ALA A 163 9.19 -0.76 -23.69
N GLU A 164 9.08 0.00 -24.77
CA GLU A 164 8.14 -0.33 -25.82
C GLU A 164 8.69 -1.16 -26.95
N SER A 165 7.78 -1.95 -27.54
CA SER A 165 7.92 -2.36 -28.93
C SER A 165 6.56 -2.27 -29.62
N ASP A 166 6.38 -1.21 -30.42
CA ASP A 166 5.13 -0.88 -31.12
C ASP A 166 3.92 -0.75 -30.17
N GLY A 167 4.13 -0.15 -28.99
CA GLY A 167 3.05 0.27 -28.10
C GLY A 167 2.34 -0.79 -27.27
N ALA A 168 2.82 -2.03 -27.30
CA ALA A 168 2.43 -3.04 -26.35
C ALA A 168 3.66 -3.43 -25.51
N VAL A 169 3.46 -3.52 -24.19
CA VAL A 169 4.52 -3.88 -23.24
C VAL A 169 4.46 -5.37 -22.97
N GLU A 170 5.59 -6.05 -23.05
CA GLU A 170 5.68 -7.43 -22.57
C GLU A 170 5.59 -7.39 -21.04
N VAL A 171 4.42 -7.73 -20.51
CA VAL A 171 4.22 -7.82 -19.06
C VAL A 171 4.62 -9.23 -18.63
N PRO A 172 5.70 -9.39 -17.84
CA PRO A 172 6.13 -10.68 -17.38
C PRO A 172 5.07 -11.29 -16.46
N THR A 173 4.79 -12.57 -16.67
CA THR A 173 3.95 -13.34 -15.75
C THR A 173 4.86 -14.04 -14.75
N LYS A 174 4.71 -13.66 -13.48
CA LYS A 174 5.48 -14.05 -12.28
C LYS A 174 6.77 -13.29 -12.06
N VAL A 175 6.81 -12.63 -10.91
CA VAL A 175 7.94 -11.92 -10.36
C VAL A 175 8.89 -12.92 -9.70
N GLY A 176 10.18 -12.84 -10.01
CA GLY A 176 11.22 -13.58 -9.31
C GLY A 176 11.75 -12.80 -8.11
N SER A 177 12.42 -13.49 -7.19
CA SER A 177 13.04 -12.84 -6.01
C SER A 177 14.06 -11.75 -6.36
N LYS A 178 14.64 -11.77 -7.58
CA LYS A 178 15.53 -10.72 -8.07
C LYS A 178 14.79 -9.44 -8.44
N ASP A 179 13.59 -9.56 -8.97
CA ASP A 179 12.80 -8.43 -9.45
C ASP A 179 12.24 -7.61 -8.27
N LEU A 180 12.10 -8.23 -7.10
CA LEU A 180 11.70 -7.58 -5.85
C LEU A 180 12.86 -7.01 -5.04
N GLN A 181 14.11 -7.17 -5.48
CA GLN A 181 15.26 -6.61 -4.76
C GLN A 181 15.22 -5.09 -4.60
N PRO A 182 14.78 -4.29 -5.59
CA PRO A 182 14.56 -2.86 -5.39
C PRO A 182 13.60 -2.57 -4.24
N VAL A 183 12.45 -3.26 -4.21
CA VAL A 183 11.44 -3.13 -3.15
C VAL A 183 12.02 -3.52 -1.79
N ALA A 184 12.76 -4.62 -1.71
CA ALA A 184 13.42 -5.06 -0.47
C ALA A 184 14.49 -4.07 0.03
N ARG A 185 15.21 -3.40 -0.88
CA ARG A 185 16.16 -2.34 -0.51
C ARG A 185 15.42 -1.12 0.02
N TRP A 186 14.35 -0.69 -0.63
CA TRP A 186 13.51 0.40 -0.16
C TRP A 186 12.89 0.10 1.22
N ALA A 187 12.28 -1.08 1.38
CA ALA A 187 11.71 -1.58 2.64
C ALA A 187 12.68 -1.51 3.83
N LYS A 188 13.97 -1.78 3.58
CA LYS A 188 15.04 -1.64 4.58
C LYS A 188 15.42 -0.18 4.86
N ALA A 189 15.33 0.70 3.86
CA ALA A 189 15.63 2.13 4.03
C ALA A 189 14.61 2.84 4.93
N VAL A 190 13.34 2.43 4.86
CA VAL A 190 12.24 3.03 5.64
C VAL A 190 11.95 2.31 6.97
N SER A 191 12.76 1.30 7.36
CA SER A 191 12.58 0.59 8.64
C SER A 191 12.90 1.48 9.85
N TYR A 192 12.33 1.14 11.02
CA TYR A 192 12.65 1.79 12.29
C TYR A 192 13.13 0.78 13.35
N PRO A 193 14.17 1.06 14.17
CA PRO A 193 15.06 2.21 14.07
C PRO A 193 15.74 2.32 12.71
N ALA A 194 16.00 3.54 12.26
CA ALA A 194 16.62 3.79 10.96
C ALA A 194 17.94 3.00 10.84
N PRO A 195 18.26 2.44 9.66
CA PRO A 195 19.54 1.78 9.46
C PRO A 195 20.68 2.78 9.69
N LYS A 196 21.82 2.31 10.20
CA LYS A 196 23.02 3.16 10.42
C LYS A 196 23.48 3.90 9.16
N SER A 197 23.20 3.31 8.00
CA SER A 197 23.39 3.90 6.69
C SER A 197 22.26 3.40 5.78
N ASP A 198 21.63 4.32 5.06
CA ASP A 198 20.61 3.97 4.09
C ASP A 198 21.20 3.03 3.02
N PRO A 199 20.44 2.02 2.55
CA PRO A 199 20.88 1.15 1.45
C PRO A 199 21.27 1.96 0.22
N LYS A 200 22.41 1.62 -0.40
CA LYS A 200 22.86 2.30 -1.62
C LYS A 200 21.83 2.19 -2.73
N GLY A 201 21.64 3.30 -3.46
CA GLY A 201 20.77 3.33 -4.62
C GLY A 201 19.28 3.38 -4.26
N VAL A 202 18.92 4.03 -3.15
CA VAL A 202 17.53 4.19 -2.68
C VAL A 202 17.37 5.63 -2.23
N ALA A 203 16.36 6.30 -2.79
CA ALA A 203 15.91 7.60 -2.30
C ALA A 203 14.73 7.40 -1.34
N VAL A 204 14.61 8.29 -0.37
CA VAL A 204 13.65 8.22 0.75
C VAL A 204 13.11 9.60 1.11
N ASP A 205 13.35 10.57 0.24
CA ASP A 205 12.85 11.93 0.28
C ASP A 205 11.49 12.09 -0.43
N ASP A 206 11.01 11.04 -1.10
CA ASP A 206 9.63 11.00 -1.59
C ASP A 206 8.63 11.16 -0.42
N PRO A 207 7.45 11.77 -0.66
CA PRO A 207 6.49 12.08 0.40
C PRO A 207 6.11 10.89 1.27
N PHE A 208 5.94 9.70 0.67
CA PHE A 208 5.52 8.50 1.39
C PHE A 208 6.64 7.96 2.28
N SER A 209 7.83 7.75 1.73
CA SER A 209 9.01 7.30 2.50
C SER A 209 9.37 8.25 3.63
N SER A 210 9.32 9.56 3.37
CA SER A 210 9.58 10.61 4.36
C SER A 210 8.55 10.58 5.50
N ALA A 211 7.27 10.39 5.16
CA ALA A 211 6.21 10.27 6.16
C ALA A 211 6.35 9.01 7.02
N LEU A 212 6.64 7.85 6.43
CA LEU A 212 6.88 6.61 7.18
C LEU A 212 8.00 6.81 8.23
N ARG A 213 9.15 7.35 7.80
CA ARG A 213 10.29 7.59 8.69
C ARG A 213 9.94 8.62 9.78
N THR A 214 9.26 9.69 9.41
CA THR A 214 8.88 10.77 10.33
C THR A 214 7.88 10.29 11.37
N ASN A 215 6.86 9.56 10.95
CA ASN A 215 5.83 9.02 11.84
C ASN A 215 6.42 7.98 12.79
N ALA A 216 7.28 7.10 12.29
CA ALA A 216 7.94 6.10 13.13
C ALA A 216 8.85 6.74 14.19
N ALA A 217 9.61 7.77 13.81
CA ALA A 217 10.44 8.52 14.76
C ALA A 217 9.60 9.25 15.82
N LYS A 218 8.54 9.96 15.40
CA LYS A 218 7.60 10.62 16.32
C LYS A 218 6.94 9.63 17.28
N GLN A 219 6.58 8.44 16.80
CA GLN A 219 5.98 7.40 17.63
C GLN A 219 6.95 6.90 18.69
N ALA A 220 8.21 6.63 18.30
CA ALA A 220 9.24 6.26 19.25
C ALA A 220 9.53 7.37 20.27
N ASP A 221 9.62 8.63 19.83
CA ASP A 221 9.84 9.78 20.71
C ASP A 221 8.71 9.96 21.74
N ARG A 222 7.45 9.68 21.34
CA ARG A 222 6.28 9.72 22.25
C ARG A 222 6.32 8.60 23.28
N LEU A 223 6.78 7.41 22.90
CA LEU A 223 6.93 6.28 23.82
C LEU A 223 8.09 6.49 24.80
N GLY A 224 9.17 7.15 24.35
CA GLY A 224 10.33 7.44 25.18
C GLY A 224 10.91 6.18 25.83
N ASP A 225 11.28 6.28 27.11
CA ASP A 225 11.83 5.14 27.86
C ASP A 225 10.74 4.15 28.34
N LEU A 226 9.45 4.44 28.10
CA LEU A 226 8.34 3.60 28.56
C LEU A 226 8.16 2.35 27.69
N ALA A 227 8.54 2.42 26.42
CA ALA A 227 8.45 1.29 25.50
C ALA A 227 9.42 1.45 24.32
N SER A 228 9.90 0.33 23.80
CA SER A 228 10.64 0.30 22.54
C SER A 228 9.69 0.20 21.36
N TYR A 229 10.06 0.83 20.24
CA TYR A 229 9.31 0.78 18.99
C TYR A 229 10.18 0.31 17.83
N LYS A 230 9.62 -0.56 16.99
CA LYS A 230 10.29 -1.10 15.80
C LYS A 230 9.30 -1.22 14.65
N VAL A 231 9.73 -0.82 13.46
CA VAL A 231 8.99 -0.99 12.21
C VAL A 231 9.81 -1.86 11.26
N SER A 232 9.20 -2.91 10.73
CA SER A 232 9.79 -3.76 9.71
C SER A 232 8.83 -3.99 8.55
N HIS A 233 9.36 -4.14 7.34
CA HIS A 233 8.59 -4.40 6.14
C HIS A 233 9.03 -5.73 5.53
N GLN A 234 8.06 -6.57 5.17
CA GLN A 234 8.28 -7.83 4.48
C GLN A 234 7.59 -7.79 3.11
N PRO A 235 8.34 -7.65 2.00
CA PRO A 235 7.74 -7.75 0.68
C PRO A 235 7.08 -9.11 0.43
N SER A 236 5.96 -9.07 -0.29
CA SER A 236 5.31 -10.25 -0.85
C SER A 236 6.23 -10.95 -1.85
N SER A 237 5.95 -12.22 -2.13
CA SER A 237 6.61 -12.96 -3.22
C SER A 237 5.91 -12.78 -4.57
N ASP A 238 4.79 -12.06 -4.62
CA ASP A 238 4.01 -11.77 -5.83
C ASP A 238 4.07 -10.29 -6.18
N GLY A 239 3.74 -9.94 -7.42
CA GLY A 239 3.66 -8.56 -7.89
C GLY A 239 3.55 -8.47 -9.40
N MET A 240 3.74 -7.26 -9.94
CA MET A 240 3.91 -7.00 -11.36
C MET A 240 5.11 -6.11 -11.62
N VAL A 241 5.82 -6.38 -12.71
CA VAL A 241 7.04 -5.66 -13.07
C VAL A 241 6.90 -5.20 -14.52
N PHE A 242 6.94 -3.89 -14.73
CA PHE A 242 6.89 -3.27 -16.04
C PHE A 242 8.31 -2.81 -16.41
N PRO A 243 8.88 -3.28 -17.53
CA PRO A 243 10.19 -2.81 -17.96
C PRO A 243 10.11 -1.34 -18.39
N LEU A 244 11.12 -0.55 -18.02
CA LEU A 244 11.25 0.87 -18.38
C LEU A 244 12.17 1.05 -19.58
N ALA A 245 11.98 2.13 -20.35
CA ALA A 245 12.75 2.44 -21.56
C ALA A 245 14.26 2.56 -21.32
N ASP A 246 14.67 3.00 -20.12
CA ASP A 246 16.07 3.09 -19.71
C ASP A 246 16.70 1.73 -19.34
N GLY A 247 15.90 0.65 -19.32
CA GLY A 247 16.27 -0.69 -18.88
C GLY A 247 16.10 -0.93 -17.38
N GLY A 248 15.42 -0.03 -16.67
CA GLY A 248 14.95 -0.18 -15.30
C GLY A 248 13.59 -0.88 -15.21
N THR A 249 12.94 -0.76 -14.06
CA THR A 249 11.63 -1.39 -13.80
C THR A 249 10.70 -0.50 -12.98
N LEU A 250 9.40 -0.53 -13.29
CA LEU A 250 8.31 -0.16 -12.39
C LEU A 250 7.75 -1.45 -11.78
N THR A 251 7.78 -1.57 -10.46
CA THR A 251 7.28 -2.75 -9.73
C THR A 251 6.10 -2.37 -8.87
N ILE A 252 4.98 -3.09 -9.01
CA ILE A 252 3.80 -2.96 -8.16
C ILE A 252 3.63 -4.23 -7.36
N THR A 253 3.67 -4.13 -6.02
CA THR A 253 3.66 -5.29 -5.11
C THR A 253 3.09 -4.90 -3.76
N THR A 254 2.79 -5.90 -2.93
CA THR A 254 2.47 -5.70 -1.52
C THR A 254 3.67 -5.89 -0.60
N LEU A 255 3.61 -5.28 0.57
CA LEU A 255 4.44 -5.54 1.74
C LEU A 255 3.55 -5.68 2.98
N THR A 256 4.00 -6.50 3.93
CA THR A 256 3.48 -6.44 5.29
C THR A 256 4.40 -5.54 6.12
N ARG A 257 3.89 -4.37 6.54
CA ARG A 257 4.52 -3.58 7.59
C ARG A 257 4.12 -4.16 8.94
N THR A 258 5.08 -4.30 9.83
CA THR A 258 4.86 -4.71 11.22
C THR A 258 5.45 -3.67 12.16
N ASP A 259 4.55 -3.05 12.90
CA ASP A 259 4.81 -2.11 13.96
C ASP A 259 4.82 -2.88 15.28
N THR A 260 5.95 -2.85 15.97
CA THR A 260 6.15 -3.55 17.24
C THR A 260 6.36 -2.53 18.32
N ILE A 261 5.52 -2.58 19.36
CA ILE A 261 5.73 -1.87 20.62
C ILE A 261 6.04 -2.93 21.68
N SER A 262 7.12 -2.75 22.43
CA SER A 262 7.46 -3.64 23.56
C SER A 262 7.63 -2.81 24.82
N ALA A 263 6.88 -3.14 25.86
CA ALA A 263 6.90 -2.46 27.15
C ALA A 263 8.32 -2.40 27.72
N GLY A 264 8.69 -1.26 28.30
CA GLY A 264 9.93 -1.10 29.05
C GLY A 264 9.88 -1.85 30.39
N GLU A 265 11.02 -2.00 31.05
CA GLU A 265 11.14 -2.77 32.30
C GLU A 265 10.23 -2.25 33.43
N ASP A 266 9.88 -0.96 33.39
CA ASP A 266 9.01 -0.29 34.37
C ASP A 266 7.52 -0.30 33.98
N ALA A 267 7.19 -0.69 32.74
CA ALA A 267 5.83 -0.79 32.25
C ALA A 267 5.32 -2.23 32.40
N LYS A 268 4.17 -2.39 33.05
CA LYS A 268 3.56 -3.73 33.28
C LYS A 268 2.58 -4.15 32.20
N GLU A 269 1.93 -3.17 31.59
CA GLU A 269 0.87 -3.33 30.59
C GLU A 269 0.87 -2.10 29.66
N LEU A 270 0.47 -2.30 28.42
CA LEU A 270 0.23 -1.27 27.41
C LEU A 270 -1.28 -1.10 27.26
N THR A 271 -1.80 0.10 27.49
CA THR A 271 -3.20 0.42 27.19
C THR A 271 -3.36 0.63 25.69
N LEU A 272 -4.36 -0.03 25.11
CA LEU A 272 -4.68 0.09 23.69
C LEU A 272 -5.62 1.28 23.46
N PRO A 273 -5.49 1.99 22.32
CA PRO A 273 -6.54 2.89 21.86
C PRO A 273 -7.75 2.07 21.37
N ASP A 274 -8.92 2.69 21.38
CA ASP A 274 -10.21 2.04 21.07
C ASP A 274 -10.17 1.25 19.75
N GLU A 275 -9.51 1.80 18.71
CA GLU A 275 -9.43 1.16 17.40
C GLU A 275 -8.64 -0.17 17.41
N LEU A 276 -7.72 -0.35 18.36
CA LEU A 276 -7.00 -1.61 18.53
C LEU A 276 -7.62 -2.51 19.59
N THR A 277 -8.35 -1.94 20.56
CA THR A 277 -9.09 -2.71 21.55
C THR A 277 -10.09 -3.63 20.88
N ASP A 278 -10.86 -3.14 19.90
CA ASP A 278 -11.84 -3.95 19.17
C ASP A 278 -11.14 -5.07 18.37
N LEU A 279 -9.97 -4.79 17.81
CA LEU A 279 -9.21 -5.74 16.99
C LEU A 279 -8.46 -6.79 17.83
N VAL A 280 -7.97 -6.42 19.00
CA VAL A 280 -7.23 -7.33 19.92
C VAL A 280 -8.19 -8.07 20.86
N GLY A 281 -9.34 -7.46 21.19
CA GLY A 281 -10.34 -7.98 22.13
C GLY A 281 -10.03 -7.69 23.61
N GLU A 282 -9.01 -6.88 23.90
CA GLU A 282 -8.54 -6.52 25.25
C GLU A 282 -8.15 -5.04 25.30
N ASP A 283 -8.49 -4.34 26.39
CA ASP A 283 -8.15 -2.91 26.58
C ASP A 283 -6.66 -2.68 26.90
N THR A 284 -5.99 -3.73 27.37
CA THR A 284 -4.56 -3.72 27.70
C THR A 284 -3.88 -4.99 27.22
N VAL A 285 -2.59 -4.88 26.89
CA VAL A 285 -1.73 -6.03 26.57
C VAL A 285 -0.51 -6.02 27.48
N GLY A 286 0.11 -7.16 27.74
CA GLY A 286 1.24 -7.25 28.67
C GLY A 286 2.51 -6.59 28.12
N ASP A 287 3.37 -7.42 27.55
CA ASP A 287 4.75 -7.05 27.22
C ASP A 287 4.88 -6.49 25.80
N ARG A 288 3.97 -6.86 24.88
CA ARG A 288 4.14 -6.57 23.46
C ARG A 288 2.84 -6.37 22.71
N LEU A 289 2.82 -5.35 21.87
CA LEU A 289 1.83 -5.12 20.83
C LEU A 289 2.49 -5.25 19.45
N SER A 290 1.85 -5.99 18.55
CA SER A 290 2.22 -6.07 17.14
C SER A 290 1.05 -5.64 16.28
N VAL A 291 1.21 -4.56 15.51
CA VAL A 291 0.22 -4.07 14.54
C VAL A 291 0.74 -4.33 13.14
N GLN A 292 -0.08 -4.91 12.27
CA GLN A 292 0.28 -5.19 10.89
C GLN A 292 -0.54 -4.34 9.93
N HIS A 293 0.15 -3.81 8.93
CA HIS A 293 -0.47 -3.12 7.81
C HIS A 293 -0.10 -3.86 6.52
N LEU A 294 -1.07 -4.02 5.63
CA LEU A 294 -0.83 -4.36 4.25
C LEU A 294 -0.56 -3.08 3.47
N GLU A 295 0.63 -2.96 2.91
CA GLU A 295 1.01 -1.84 2.05
C GLU A 295 1.01 -2.31 0.60
N THR A 296 0.38 -1.57 -0.31
CA THR A 296 0.58 -1.75 -1.76
C THR A 296 1.45 -0.61 -2.25
N VAL A 297 2.55 -0.91 -2.95
CA VAL A 297 3.50 0.11 -3.42
C VAL A 297 3.75 -0.01 -4.91
N ALA A 298 3.94 1.14 -5.56
CA ALA A 298 4.52 1.28 -6.89
C ALA A 298 5.92 1.87 -6.76
N VAL A 299 6.94 1.07 -7.11
CA VAL A 299 8.36 1.38 -6.95
C VAL A 299 9.02 1.46 -8.30
N VAL A 300 9.71 2.57 -8.56
CA VAL A 300 10.52 2.78 -9.76
C VAL A 300 11.99 2.51 -9.42
N ALA A 301 12.63 1.68 -10.25
CA ALA A 301 14.05 1.35 -10.15
C ALA A 301 14.71 1.60 -11.52
N PRO A 302 15.17 2.83 -11.79
CA PRO A 302 15.78 3.18 -13.06
C PRO A 302 17.16 2.51 -13.21
N LYS A 303 17.64 2.37 -14.44
CA LYS A 303 18.93 1.75 -14.70
C LYS A 303 20.06 2.65 -14.20
N GLY A 304 20.67 2.26 -13.08
CA GLY A 304 21.80 2.98 -12.49
C GLY A 304 21.41 4.24 -11.71
N GLY A 305 20.12 4.49 -11.50
CA GLY A 305 19.63 5.53 -10.59
C GLY A 305 19.09 4.95 -9.28
N ASP A 306 18.52 5.83 -8.47
CA ASP A 306 17.99 5.48 -7.15
C ASP A 306 16.58 4.90 -7.25
N VAL A 307 16.29 3.93 -6.39
CA VAL A 307 14.95 3.37 -6.22
C VAL A 307 14.07 4.39 -5.50
N THR A 308 12.88 4.65 -6.03
CA THR A 308 11.90 5.60 -5.47
C THR A 308 10.50 4.99 -5.41
N VAL A 309 9.68 5.44 -4.47
CA VAL A 309 8.24 5.15 -4.45
C VAL A 309 7.51 6.24 -5.21
N VAL A 310 6.67 5.86 -6.16
CA VAL A 310 5.84 6.78 -6.95
C VAL A 310 4.37 6.73 -6.57
N GLY A 311 3.95 5.71 -5.83
CA GLY A 311 2.61 5.61 -5.26
C GLY A 311 2.53 4.51 -4.22
N ALA A 312 1.68 4.68 -3.22
CA ALA A 312 1.51 3.70 -2.15
C ALA A 312 0.16 3.85 -1.44
N SER A 313 -0.37 2.75 -0.93
CA SER A 313 -1.51 2.73 -0.01
C SER A 313 -1.21 1.80 1.16
N GLU A 314 -1.82 2.07 2.31
CA GLU A 314 -1.72 1.25 3.51
C GLU A 314 -3.11 0.88 4.02
N GLN A 315 -3.26 -0.35 4.52
CA GLN A 315 -4.48 -0.87 5.11
C GLN A 315 -4.13 -1.61 6.40
N LEU A 316 -4.74 -1.22 7.53
CA LEU A 316 -4.63 -2.01 8.77
C LEU A 316 -5.18 -3.43 8.50
N SER A 317 -4.42 -4.45 8.85
CA SER A 317 -4.78 -5.84 8.55
C SER A 317 -4.93 -6.71 9.80
N SER A 318 -4.16 -6.44 10.86
CA SER A 318 -4.32 -7.13 12.14
C SER A 318 -3.60 -6.41 13.27
N ALA A 319 -4.00 -6.70 14.51
CA ALA A 319 -3.25 -6.38 15.71
C ALA A 319 -3.23 -7.57 16.65
N LYS A 320 -2.14 -7.72 17.42
CA LYS A 320 -2.00 -8.79 18.40
C LYS A 320 -1.22 -8.33 19.62
N GLY A 321 -1.79 -8.58 20.80
CA GLY A 321 -1.14 -8.45 22.11
C GLY A 321 -0.56 -9.75 22.63
N SER A 322 0.42 -9.65 23.53
CA SER A 322 0.87 -10.73 24.43
C SER A 322 1.35 -10.17 25.75
#